data_AF-A0A510PNA7-F1
#
_entry.id   AF-A0A510PNA7-F1
#
_cell.length_a   1.000
_cell.length_b   1.000
_cell.length_c   1.000
_cell.angle_alpha   90.00
_cell.angle_beta   90.00
_cell.angle_gamma   90.00
#
_symmetry.space_group_name_H-M   'P 1'
#
loop_
_entity.id
_entity.type
_entity.pdbx_description
1 polymer ?
#
loop_
_entity_poly.entity_id
_entity_poly.type
_entity_poly.pdbx_seq_one_letter_code
_entity_poly.pdbx_strand_id
1 'polypeptide(L)' 'MPSAISRRKLIRKLKALGYTGPFSGSKHQFMKKGQHKIRIPNPHGNQEISTDLVKEILKQAGISDEEWDNS' A
#
# COMPACT_ATOMS: atom_id res chain seq x y z
N MET A 1 -13.47 5.04 2.41
CA MET A 1 -13.62 3.58 2.50
C MET A 1 -12.76 2.95 1.42
N PRO A 2 -11.78 2.10 1.77
CA PRO A 2 -10.88 1.49 0.79
C PRO A 2 -11.67 0.57 -0.13
N SER A 3 -11.66 0.90 -1.42
CA SER A 3 -12.18 0.09 -2.52
C SER A 3 -11.08 -0.79 -3.11
N ALA A 4 -11.46 -1.78 -3.93
CA ALA A 4 -10.49 -2.57 -4.67
C ALA A 4 -9.71 -1.61 -5.59
N ILE A 5 -8.38 -1.67 -5.52
CA ILE A 5 -7.51 -0.76 -6.27
C ILE A 5 -6.38 -1.52 -6.92
N SER A 6 -5.90 -0.97 -8.03
CA SER A 6 -4.69 -1.47 -8.64
C SER A 6 -3.48 -1.22 -7.74
N ARG A 7 -2.51 -2.13 -7.80
CA ARG A 7 -1.20 -2.00 -7.16
C ARG A 7 -0.52 -0.66 -7.44
N ARG A 8 -0.66 -0.15 -8.67
CA ARG A 8 -0.12 1.15 -9.08
C ARG A 8 -0.78 2.30 -8.32
N LYS A 9 -2.11 2.24 -8.13
CA LYS A 9 -2.87 3.25 -7.37
C LYS A 9 -2.54 3.20 -5.88
N LEU A 10 -2.38 1.99 -5.31
CA LEU A 10 -1.90 1.80 -3.93
C LEU A 10 -0.53 2.49 -3.72
N ILE A 11 0.43 2.21 -4.59
CA ILE A 11 1.78 2.82 -4.51
C ILE A 11 1.71 4.35 -4.62
N ARG A 12 0.88 4.87 -5.52
CA ARG A 12 0.76 6.32 -5.73
C ARG A 12 0.20 7.04 -4.50
N LYS A 13 -0.85 6.53 -3.88
CA LYS A 13 -1.42 7.09 -2.65
C LYS A 13 -0.45 6.96 -1.46
N LEU A 14 0.20 5.81 -1.30
CA LEU A 14 1.25 5.65 -0.28
C LEU A 14 2.38 6.68 -0.46
N LYS A 15 2.80 6.98 -1.69
CA LYS A 15 3.77 8.06 -1.96
C LYS A 15 3.25 9.44 -1.53
N ALA A 16 1.97 9.75 -1.81
CA ALA A 16 1.35 11.00 -1.38
C ALA A 16 1.32 11.12 0.16
N LEU A 17 1.11 10.00 0.86
CA LEU A 17 1.18 9.92 2.32
C LEU A 17 2.62 9.94 2.89
N GLY A 18 3.63 10.13 2.05
CA GLY A 18 5.03 10.26 2.47
C GLY A 18 5.81 8.93 2.54
N TYR A 19 5.29 7.84 1.97
CA TYR A 19 6.06 6.61 1.84
C TYR A 19 7.00 6.66 0.63
N THR A 20 8.22 6.14 0.80
CA THR A 20 9.24 6.00 -0.23
C THR A 20 9.33 4.55 -0.71
N GLY A 21 9.69 4.35 -1.98
CA GLY A 21 9.81 3.04 -2.63
C GLY A 21 9.05 2.97 -3.97
N PRO A 22 8.68 1.77 -4.46
CA PRO A 22 8.86 0.46 -3.85
C PRO A 22 10.31 -0.05 -3.92
N PHE A 23 10.80 -0.65 -2.84
CA PHE A 23 12.07 -1.35 -2.79
C PHE A 23 11.85 -2.83 -3.08
N SER A 24 12.72 -3.42 -3.89
CA SER A 24 12.70 -4.86 -4.17
C SER A 24 13.23 -5.64 -2.96
N GLY A 25 12.38 -6.46 -2.35
CA GLY A 25 12.79 -7.49 -1.40
C GLY A 25 12.91 -8.85 -2.08
N SER A 26 13.47 -9.83 -1.37
CA SER A 26 13.70 -11.19 -1.89
C SER A 26 12.43 -11.91 -2.37
N LYS A 27 11.28 -11.69 -1.71
CA LYS A 27 10.00 -12.29 -2.10
C LYS A 27 8.94 -11.24 -2.52
N HIS A 28 8.86 -10.11 -1.81
CA HIS A 28 7.85 -9.07 -2.04
C HIS A 28 8.52 -7.70 -2.04
N GLN A 29 7.97 -6.77 -2.83
CA GLN A 29 8.35 -5.36 -2.73
C GLN A 29 7.84 -4.76 -1.42
N PHE A 30 8.46 -3.67 -0.96
CA PHE A 30 8.03 -2.95 0.22
C PHE A 30 8.20 -1.43 0.06
N MET A 31 7.46 -0.66 0.84
CA MET A 31 7.62 0.79 0.96
C MET A 31 7.97 1.15 2.41
N LYS A 32 8.61 2.31 2.61
CA LYS A 32 9.04 2.77 3.93
C LYS A 32 8.69 4.23 4.16
N LYS A 33 8.32 4.61 5.39
CA LYS A 33 8.14 5.99 5.85
C LYS A 33 8.85 6.15 7.19
N GLY A 34 10.06 6.71 7.17
CA GLY A 34 10.94 6.72 8.33
C GLY A 34 11.26 5.29 8.80
N GLN A 35 10.86 4.97 10.03
CA GLN A 35 11.03 3.63 10.63
C GLN A 35 9.91 2.64 10.25
N HIS A 36 8.79 3.12 9.71
CA HIS A 36 7.66 2.27 9.31
C HIS A 36 7.94 1.62 7.96
N LYS A 37 7.69 0.32 7.86
CA LYS A 37 7.89 -0.48 6.65
C LYS A 37 6.62 -1.27 6.34
N ILE A 38 6.12 -1.14 5.12
CA ILE A 38 4.92 -1.82 4.64
C ILE A 38 5.31 -2.77 3.51
N ARG A 39 4.82 -4.01 3.59
CA ARG A 39 4.99 -4.99 2.53
C ARG A 39 3.92 -4.78 1.45
N ILE A 40 4.33 -4.76 0.19
CA ILE A 40 3.42 -4.65 -0.95
C ILE A 40 3.24 -6.03 -1.57
N PRO A 41 2.00 -6.50 -1.78
CA PRO A 41 1.75 -7.75 -2.46
C PRO A 41 2.34 -7.73 -3.89
N ASN A 42 2.83 -8.90 -4.32
CA ASN A 42 3.31 -9.05 -5.69
C ASN A 42 2.14 -9.02 -6.68
N PRO A 43 2.36 -8.51 -7.90
CA PRO A 43 1.35 -8.58 -8.94
C PRO A 43 1.14 -10.04 -9.36
N HIS A 44 0.00 -10.63 -9.01
CA HIS A 44 -0.42 -11.93 -9.52
C HIS A 44 -1.43 -11.71 -10.64
N GLY A 45 -1.00 -11.76 -11.91
CA GLY A 45 -1.89 -11.70 -13.09
C GLY A 45 -2.77 -10.43 -13.17
N ASN A 46 -3.87 -10.42 -12.42
CA ASN A 46 -4.71 -9.26 -12.18
C ASN A 46 -4.04 -8.36 -11.14
N GLN A 47 -3.65 -7.15 -11.56
CA GLN A 47 -2.98 -6.15 -10.70
C GLN A 47 -3.91 -5.51 -9.65
N GLU A 48 -5.10 -6.07 -9.45
CA GLU A 48 -6.10 -5.63 -8.49
C GLU A 48 -5.84 -6.23 -7.11
N ILE A 49 -5.91 -5.37 -6.10
CA ILE A 49 -5.75 -5.72 -4.70
C ILE A 49 -7.14 -5.63 -4.08
N SER A 50 -7.59 -6.73 -3.49
CA SER A 50 -8.87 -6.80 -2.79
C SER A 50 -8.96 -5.77 -1.66
N THR A 51 -10.16 -5.27 -1.41
CA THR A 51 -10.46 -4.31 -0.32
C THR A 51 -9.88 -4.75 1.03
N ASP A 52 -9.98 -6.03 1.36
CA ASP A 52 -9.52 -6.57 2.64
C ASP A 52 -8.00 -6.50 2.77
N LEU A 53 -7.28 -6.80 1.69
CA LEU A 53 -5.83 -6.72 1.66
C LEU A 53 -5.34 -5.27 1.74
N VAL A 54 -6.08 -4.33 1.12
CA VAL A 54 -5.81 -2.89 1.29
C VAL A 54 -6.00 -2.48 2.74
N LYS A 55 -7.11 -2.87 3.38
CA LYS A 55 -7.38 -2.56 4.80
C LYS A 55 -6.29 -3.10 5.72
N GLU A 56 -5.86 -4.34 5.52
CA GLU A 56 -4.76 -4.92 6.31
C GLU A 56 -3.45 -4.15 6.13
N ILE A 57 -3.15 -3.71 4.90
CA ILE A 57 -1.98 -2.87 4.62
C ILE A 57 -2.08 -1.51 5.34
N LEU A 58 -3.24 -0.85 5.29
CA LEU A 58 -3.46 0.44 5.96
C LEU A 58 -3.38 0.31 7.49
N LYS A 59 -3.91 -0.79 8.04
CA LYS A 59 -3.81 -1.11 9.46
C LYS A 59 -2.36 -1.30 9.91
N GLN A 60 -1.55 -2.03 9.11
CA GLN A 60 -0.10 -2.17 9.35
C GLN A 60 0.64 -0.83 9.23
N ALA A 61 0.14 0.06 8.38
CA ALA A 61 0.69 1.40 8.16
C ALA A 61 0.30 2.41 9.26
N GLY A 62 -0.66 2.07 10.11
CA GLY A 62 -1.29 3.02 11.03
C GLY A 62 -2.03 4.15 10.32
N ILE A 63 -2.50 3.92 9.08
CA ILE A 63 -3.24 4.92 8.29
C ILE A 63 -4.74 4.68 8.50
N SER A 64 -5.46 5.72 8.91
CA SER A 64 -6.92 5.66 9.01
C SER A 64 -7.59 5.66 7.62
N ASP A 65 -8.81 5.14 7.53
CA ASP A 65 -9.60 5.17 6.28
C ASP A 65 -9.84 6.62 5.80
N GLU A 66 -9.94 7.57 6.74
CA GLU A 66 -10.13 8.99 6.45
C GLU A 66 -8.88 9.63 5.85
N GLU A 67 -7.70 9.36 6.41
CA GLU A 67 -6.41 9.80 5.82
C GLU A 67 -6.20 9.18 4.43
N TRP A 68 -6.65 7.93 4.25
CA TRP A 68 -6.57 7.26 2.97
C TRP A 68 -7.47 7.88 1.90
N ASP A 69 -8.69 8.27 2.26
CA ASP A 69 -9.62 8.92 1.34
C ASP A 69 -9.17 10.33 0.95
N ASN A 70 -8.53 11.07 1.87
CA ASN A 70 -8.01 12.43 1.64
C ASN A 70 -6.67 12.50 0.88
N SER A 71 -6.13 11.34 0.42
CA SER A 71 -4.81 11.23 -0.26
C SER A 71 -4.85 10.92 -1.76
#